data_AF-K0ZSN7-F1
#
_entry.id   AF-K0ZSN7-F1
#
_cell.length_a   1.000
_cell.length_b   1.000
_cell.length_c   1.000
_cell.angle_alpha   90.00
_cell.angle_beta   90.00
_cell.angle_gamma   90.00
#
_symmetry.space_group_name_H-M   'P 1'
#
loop_
_entity.id
_entity.type
_entity.pdbx_description
1 polymer ?
#
loop_
_entity_poly.entity_id
_entity_poly.type
_entity_poly.pdbx_seq_one_letter_code
_entity_poly.pdbx_strand_id
1 'polypeptide(L)'
;MNNDKKLDELSFLILLQETMELKQMLYQLNNSNDDFDRFEISIPFLPILSSICLAWVEKFEKHKEIVNLPDIKGIDFVTLLKKVRISFKLYSDKRVLRAFKMLNNSAEKRKKILETDYNFFQKFVISIVGQKDLGVFTIDDIPYGNTSQLSIYLEEIFVQNNFDTLNNWMLNNREFLIEYSRTLTTFINSITIEFEEKFSIDPTLKINVTSYKLSHMDKFLMDTKRRNILLGEVSLEVQLQLFNVLCQNNFINILVPEIFMKTGGLLYRLKLQTYLVSVNTIKKFYKKFSKLLNPCLEKNIEEIIECKEKLFLENTQFRNNIFHYSLTGISSKNFLGYKYYFRAVVESYVEMSFDDFIKMIDEETEKINAIIEKIINFR
;
A
#
# COMPACT_ATOMS: atom_id res chain seq x y z
N MET A 1 -13.65 -32.18 16.24
CA MET A 1 -12.99 -30.86 16.36
C MET A 1 -13.99 -29.78 15.95
N ASN A 2 -14.22 -28.77 16.79
CA ASN A 2 -15.19 -27.68 16.52
C ASN A 2 -14.83 -26.96 15.20
N ASN A 3 -15.84 -26.57 14.40
CA ASN A 3 -15.65 -25.86 13.14
C ASN A 3 -14.84 -24.57 13.35
N ASP A 4 -15.08 -23.85 14.46
CA ASP A 4 -14.34 -22.61 14.76
C ASP A 4 -12.85 -22.85 14.98
N LYS A 5 -12.49 -23.96 15.64
CA LYS A 5 -11.07 -24.34 15.83
C LYS A 5 -10.41 -24.64 14.49
N LYS A 6 -11.11 -25.35 13.60
CA LYS A 6 -10.62 -25.61 12.22
C LYS A 6 -10.46 -24.33 11.41
N LEU A 7 -11.39 -23.39 11.52
CA LEU A 7 -11.29 -22.10 10.81
C LEU A 7 -10.13 -21.25 11.32
N ASP A 8 -9.80 -21.36 12.62
CA ASP A 8 -8.63 -20.67 13.16
C ASP A 8 -7.32 -21.28 12.68
N GLU A 9 -7.23 -22.61 12.65
CA GLU A 9 -6.09 -23.33 12.04
C GLU A 9 -5.95 -22.98 10.54
N LEU A 10 -7.05 -22.90 9.80
CA LEU A 10 -7.04 -22.47 8.40
C LEU A 10 -6.57 -21.01 8.27
N SER A 11 -7.04 -20.13 9.15
CA SER A 11 -6.60 -18.72 9.17
C SER A 11 -5.09 -18.61 9.42
N PHE A 12 -4.55 -19.45 10.31
CA PHE A 12 -3.12 -19.56 10.56
C PHE A 12 -2.37 -20.02 9.30
N LEU A 13 -2.85 -21.08 8.64
CA LEU A 13 -2.22 -21.60 7.42
C LEU A 13 -2.22 -20.59 6.27
N ILE A 14 -3.31 -19.83 6.11
CA ILE A 14 -3.38 -18.74 5.12
C ILE A 14 -2.34 -17.67 5.44
N LEU A 15 -2.29 -17.21 6.69
CA LEU A 15 -1.30 -16.21 7.10
C LEU A 15 0.13 -16.72 6.88
N LEU A 16 0.40 -18.00 7.17
CA LEU A 16 1.69 -18.63 6.92
C LEU A 16 2.03 -18.66 5.43
N GLN A 17 1.11 -19.12 4.57
CA GLN A 17 1.32 -19.13 3.10
C GLN A 17 1.68 -17.73 2.59
N GLU A 18 0.94 -16.71 3.00
CA GLU A 18 1.17 -15.32 2.59
C GLU A 18 2.46 -14.74 3.19
N THR A 19 2.86 -15.20 4.37
CA THR A 19 4.16 -14.84 4.98
C THR A 19 5.33 -15.45 4.20
N MET A 20 5.20 -16.68 3.72
CA MET A 20 6.22 -17.32 2.89
C MET A 20 6.33 -16.65 1.52
N GLU A 21 5.19 -16.28 0.90
CA GLU A 21 5.15 -15.47 -0.32
C GLU A 21 5.90 -14.13 -0.11
N LEU A 22 5.66 -13.44 1.02
CA LEU A 22 6.37 -12.21 1.36
C LEU A 22 7.88 -12.42 1.59
N LYS A 23 8.26 -13.51 2.28
CA LYS A 23 9.68 -13.88 2.48
C LYS A 23 10.38 -14.10 1.13
N GLN A 24 9.71 -14.76 0.17
CA GLN A 24 10.21 -14.94 -1.18
C GLN A 24 10.46 -13.60 -1.88
N MET A 25 9.52 -12.65 -1.81
CA MET A 25 9.69 -11.31 -2.41
C MET A 25 10.86 -10.54 -1.81
N LEU A 26 11.02 -10.60 -0.47
CA LEU A 26 12.15 -9.99 0.23
C LEU A 26 13.48 -10.63 -0.18
N TYR A 27 13.50 -11.95 -0.34
CA TYR A 27 14.67 -12.67 -0.84
C TYR A 27 15.03 -12.23 -2.26
N GLN A 28 14.05 -12.14 -3.17
CA GLN A 28 14.23 -11.67 -4.54
C GLN A 28 14.77 -10.23 -4.58
N LEU A 29 14.23 -9.31 -3.77
CA LEU A 29 14.73 -7.94 -3.64
C LEU A 29 16.19 -7.91 -3.18
N ASN A 30 16.51 -8.69 -2.14
CA ASN A 30 17.83 -8.63 -1.52
C ASN A 30 18.93 -9.21 -2.42
N ASN A 31 18.60 -10.29 -3.16
CA ASN A 31 19.52 -11.03 -4.01
C ASN A 31 19.44 -10.63 -5.49
N SER A 32 18.74 -9.54 -5.82
CA SER A 32 18.73 -9.03 -7.18
C SER A 32 20.09 -8.49 -7.59
N ASN A 33 20.49 -8.87 -8.81
CA ASN A 33 21.67 -8.35 -9.51
C ASN A 33 21.29 -7.28 -10.55
N ASP A 34 20.01 -6.94 -10.68
CA ASP A 34 19.54 -5.92 -11.62
C ASP A 34 19.99 -4.53 -11.16
N ASP A 35 20.35 -3.68 -12.13
CA ASP A 35 20.79 -2.30 -11.89
C ASP A 35 19.58 -1.37 -11.75
N PHE A 36 19.08 -1.22 -10.52
CA PHE A 36 18.02 -0.28 -10.17
C PHE A 36 18.19 0.18 -8.73
N ASP A 37 17.61 1.34 -8.39
CA ASP A 37 17.60 1.75 -7.00
C ASP A 37 16.50 1.02 -6.22
N ARG A 38 16.93 0.21 -5.25
CA ARG A 38 16.04 -0.58 -4.39
C ARG A 38 15.01 0.29 -3.66
N PHE A 39 15.27 1.59 -3.43
CA PHE A 39 14.29 2.47 -2.81
C PHE A 39 13.03 2.66 -3.66
N GLU A 40 13.12 2.51 -4.98
CA GLU A 40 12.01 2.70 -5.92
C GLU A 40 10.90 1.67 -5.69
N ILE A 41 11.22 0.58 -5.00
CA ILE A 41 10.31 -0.54 -4.75
C ILE A 41 10.10 -0.76 -3.25
N SER A 42 11.11 -0.49 -2.40
CA SER A 42 11.12 -0.96 -1.00
C SER A 42 10.16 -0.21 -0.05
N ILE A 43 9.94 1.09 -0.21
CA ILE A 43 9.10 1.86 0.73
C ILE A 43 7.62 1.40 0.70
N PRO A 44 6.98 1.18 -0.47
CA PRO A 44 5.64 0.61 -0.55
C PRO A 44 5.45 -0.76 0.13
N PHE A 45 6.53 -1.52 0.38
CA PHE A 45 6.44 -2.80 1.12
C PHE A 45 6.22 -2.62 2.61
N LEU A 46 6.60 -1.48 3.20
CA LEU A 46 6.52 -1.29 4.65
C LEU A 46 5.10 -1.53 5.19
N PRO A 47 4.03 -0.93 4.64
CA PRO A 47 2.67 -1.24 5.10
C PRO A 47 2.25 -2.70 4.92
N ILE A 48 2.77 -3.40 3.90
CA ILE A 48 2.50 -4.82 3.65
C ILE A 48 3.17 -5.68 4.73
N LEU A 49 4.47 -5.45 4.97
CA LEU A 49 5.25 -6.09 6.04
C LEU A 49 4.59 -5.86 7.39
N SER A 50 4.25 -4.61 7.71
CA SER A 50 3.58 -4.26 8.96
C SER A 50 2.22 -4.95 9.12
N SER A 51 1.50 -5.17 8.02
CA SER A 51 0.22 -5.87 8.04
C SER A 51 0.35 -7.35 8.38
N ILE A 52 1.33 -8.05 7.77
CA ILE A 52 1.61 -9.46 8.05
C ILE A 52 2.13 -9.63 9.48
N CYS A 53 3.10 -8.81 9.89
CA CYS A 53 3.64 -8.88 11.25
C CYS A 53 2.55 -8.61 12.31
N LEU A 54 1.67 -7.62 12.08
CA LEU A 54 0.57 -7.36 13.01
C LEU A 54 -0.42 -8.52 13.09
N ALA A 55 -0.74 -9.15 11.96
CA ALA A 55 -1.62 -10.32 11.94
C ALA A 55 -1.03 -11.48 12.77
N TRP A 56 0.28 -11.69 12.72
CA TRP A 56 0.96 -12.67 13.57
C TRP A 56 0.89 -12.30 15.05
N VAL A 57 1.17 -11.04 15.40
CA VAL A 57 1.03 -10.56 16.79
C VAL A 57 -0.39 -10.80 17.31
N GLU A 58 -1.42 -10.41 16.53
CA GLU A 58 -2.83 -10.64 16.89
C GLU A 58 -3.14 -12.14 17.06
N LYS A 59 -2.51 -13.03 16.28
CA LYS A 59 -2.64 -14.49 16.42
C LYS A 59 -1.98 -15.02 17.70
N PHE A 60 -0.78 -14.56 18.03
CA PHE A 60 -0.10 -14.97 19.26
C PHE A 60 -0.83 -14.49 20.50
N GLU A 61 -1.27 -13.23 20.52
CA GLU A 61 -2.07 -12.66 21.61
C GLU A 61 -3.36 -13.48 21.84
N LYS A 62 -4.06 -13.86 20.76
CA LYS A 62 -5.26 -14.70 20.83
C LYS A 62 -4.99 -16.06 21.48
N HIS A 63 -3.81 -16.64 21.23
CA HIS A 63 -3.40 -17.92 21.80
C HIS A 63 -2.69 -17.78 23.15
N LYS A 64 -2.59 -16.57 23.70
CA LYS A 64 -1.89 -16.24 24.96
C LYS A 64 -0.41 -16.61 24.94
N GLU A 65 0.20 -16.58 23.76
CA GLU A 65 1.64 -16.76 23.58
C GLU A 65 2.35 -15.45 23.92
N ILE A 66 3.44 -15.54 24.69
CA ILE A 66 4.24 -14.37 25.09
C ILE A 66 5.21 -14.05 23.96
N VAL A 67 5.01 -12.92 23.29
CA VAL A 67 5.93 -12.41 22.27
C VAL A 67 6.65 -11.19 22.84
N ASN A 68 7.95 -11.34 23.12
CA ASN A 68 8.78 -10.22 23.54
C ASN A 68 9.19 -9.41 22.31
N LEU A 69 8.47 -8.32 22.06
CA LEU A 69 8.73 -7.42 20.94
C LEU A 69 9.61 -6.25 21.40
N PRO A 70 10.64 -5.87 20.62
CA PRO A 70 11.53 -4.79 21.01
C PRO A 70 10.86 -3.42 20.87
N ASP A 71 11.25 -2.47 21.71
CA ASP A 71 10.98 -1.05 21.45
C ASP A 71 11.94 -0.52 20.39
N ILE A 72 11.45 0.37 19.53
CA ILE A 72 12.25 1.01 18.48
C ILE A 72 12.29 2.50 18.78
N LYS A 73 13.45 2.98 19.24
CA LYS A 73 13.67 4.36 19.66
C LYS A 73 12.58 4.91 20.60
N GLY A 74 12.15 4.09 21.56
CA GLY A 74 11.14 4.45 22.57
C GLY A 74 9.68 4.36 22.10
N ILE A 75 9.43 3.77 20.92
CA ILE A 75 8.08 3.46 20.44
C ILE A 75 7.91 1.94 20.39
N ASP A 76 6.85 1.46 21.04
CA ASP A 76 6.44 0.05 21.00
C ASP A 76 6.23 -0.44 19.55
N PHE A 77 6.77 -1.62 19.24
CA PHE A 77 6.72 -2.19 17.90
C PHE A 77 5.29 -2.43 17.42
N VAL A 78 4.38 -2.93 18.28
CA VAL A 78 2.98 -3.16 17.90
C VAL A 78 2.28 -1.85 17.52
N THR A 79 2.59 -0.78 18.24
CA THR A 79 2.11 0.57 17.94
C THR A 79 2.60 1.05 16.57
N LEU A 80 3.88 0.83 16.24
CA LEU A 80 4.42 1.13 14.91
C LEU A 80 3.75 0.29 13.82
N LEU A 81 3.58 -1.01 14.03
CA LEU A 81 2.90 -1.91 13.10
C LEU A 81 1.48 -1.41 12.76
N LYS A 82 0.68 -1.07 13.78
CA LYS A 82 -0.67 -0.53 13.62
C LYS A 82 -0.68 0.75 12.79
N LYS A 83 0.20 1.68 13.12
CA LYS A 83 0.36 2.98 12.46
C LYS A 83 0.75 2.87 10.99
N VAL A 84 1.82 2.12 10.70
CA VAL A 84 2.33 1.91 9.34
C VAL A 84 1.34 1.10 8.51
N ARG A 85 0.66 0.09 9.07
CA ARG A 85 -0.44 -0.61 8.38
C ARG A 85 -1.59 0.34 8.00
N ILE A 86 -2.02 1.20 8.92
CA ILE A 86 -3.14 2.14 8.66
C ILE A 86 -2.82 3.08 7.50
N SER A 87 -1.54 3.45 7.33
CA SER A 87 -1.09 4.32 6.23
C SER A 87 -1.42 3.75 4.84
N PHE A 88 -1.55 2.43 4.70
CA PHE A 88 -1.98 1.78 3.45
C PHE A 88 -3.35 2.25 2.98
N LYS A 89 -4.17 2.82 3.87
CA LYS A 89 -5.47 3.39 3.53
C LYS A 89 -5.38 4.78 2.90
N LEU A 90 -4.22 5.44 2.85
CA LEU A 90 -4.03 6.75 2.21
C LEU A 90 -5.04 7.83 2.66
N TYR A 91 -5.32 7.85 3.97
CA TYR A 91 -6.35 8.69 4.61
C TYR A 91 -7.79 8.50 4.07
N SER A 92 -8.05 7.45 3.29
CA SER A 92 -9.40 7.09 2.83
C SER A 92 -10.34 6.74 3.97
N ASP A 93 -9.85 6.56 5.20
CA ASP A 93 -10.62 6.39 6.43
C ASP A 93 -10.98 7.75 7.10
N LYS A 94 -10.21 8.80 6.86
CA LYS A 94 -10.39 10.13 7.48
C LYS A 94 -11.53 10.93 6.83
N ARG A 95 -12.07 11.92 7.53
CA ARG A 95 -12.96 12.92 6.92
C ARG A 95 -12.20 13.69 5.84
N VAL A 96 -12.86 14.00 4.72
CA VAL A 96 -12.24 14.60 3.54
C VAL A 96 -11.40 15.85 3.86
N LEU A 97 -11.96 16.81 4.63
CA LEU A 97 -11.25 18.02 5.02
C LEU A 97 -10.00 17.74 5.88
N ARG A 98 -10.05 16.71 6.73
CA ARG A 98 -8.91 16.31 7.56
C ARG A 98 -7.81 15.68 6.70
N ALA A 99 -8.18 14.82 5.74
CA ALA A 99 -7.24 14.23 4.80
C ALA A 99 -6.50 15.32 3.99
N PHE A 100 -7.23 16.32 3.49
CA PHE A 100 -6.65 17.42 2.72
C PHE A 100 -5.67 18.25 3.55
N LYS A 101 -6.05 18.59 4.79
CA LYS A 101 -5.15 19.28 5.72
C LYS A 101 -3.87 18.49 5.97
N MET A 102 -3.96 17.17 6.14
CA MET A 102 -2.78 16.31 6.35
C MET A 102 -1.89 16.25 5.09
N LEU A 103 -2.49 16.14 3.90
CA LEU A 103 -1.75 16.15 2.63
C LEU A 103 -0.99 17.46 2.41
N ASN A 104 -1.64 18.61 2.62
CA ASN A 104 -1.00 19.93 2.49
C ASN A 104 0.13 20.11 3.49
N ASN A 105 -0.13 19.82 4.77
CA ASN A 105 0.90 19.91 5.81
C ASN A 105 2.10 19.03 5.48
N SER A 106 1.87 17.84 4.93
CA SER A 106 2.92 16.92 4.50
C SER A 106 3.71 17.48 3.30
N ALA A 107 3.03 18.06 2.31
CA ALA A 107 3.67 18.69 1.15
C ALA A 107 4.52 19.90 1.54
N GLU A 108 4.00 20.80 2.38
CA GLU A 108 4.74 21.94 2.91
C GLU A 108 5.99 21.52 3.69
N LYS A 109 5.86 20.49 4.53
CA LYS A 109 7.01 19.96 5.29
C LYS A 109 8.07 19.36 4.38
N ARG A 110 7.69 18.59 3.35
CA ARG A 110 8.64 18.07 2.35
C ARG A 110 9.38 19.21 1.66
N LYS A 111 8.65 20.21 1.17
CA LYS A 111 9.25 21.38 0.53
C LYS A 111 10.23 22.11 1.46
N LYS A 112 9.84 22.31 2.72
CA LYS A 112 10.72 22.92 3.73
C LYS A 112 12.00 22.10 3.92
N ILE A 113 11.91 20.77 4.00
CA ILE A 113 13.07 19.87 4.13
C ILE A 113 14.00 20.00 2.91
N LEU A 114 13.45 20.01 1.69
CA LEU A 114 14.23 20.16 0.44
C LEU A 114 15.00 21.48 0.40
N GLU A 115 14.42 22.55 0.94
CA GLU A 115 14.98 23.91 0.92
C GLU A 115 15.79 24.26 2.18
N THR A 116 15.92 23.35 3.15
CA THR A 116 16.48 23.65 4.49
C THR A 116 17.93 24.14 4.39
N ASP A 117 18.76 23.46 3.60
CA ASP A 117 20.19 23.76 3.47
C ASP A 117 20.51 24.80 2.39
N TYR A 118 19.50 25.41 1.77
CA TYR A 118 19.73 26.38 0.72
C TYR A 118 20.23 27.71 1.27
N ASN A 119 21.36 28.16 0.72
CA ASN A 119 21.89 29.48 0.96
C ASN A 119 21.05 30.56 0.25
N PHE A 120 21.37 31.83 0.52
CA PHE A 120 20.66 32.97 -0.05
C PHE A 120 20.57 32.93 -1.59
N PHE A 121 21.67 32.62 -2.27
CA PHE A 121 21.70 32.56 -3.74
C PHE A 121 20.86 31.41 -4.29
N GLN A 122 20.91 30.23 -3.66
CA GLN A 122 20.07 29.10 -4.05
C GLN A 122 18.59 29.43 -3.87
N LYS A 123 18.21 30.06 -2.73
CA LYS A 123 16.84 30.53 -2.49
C LYS A 123 16.39 31.58 -3.51
N PHE A 124 17.29 32.47 -3.93
CA PHE A 124 17.02 33.40 -5.02
C PHE A 124 16.77 32.67 -6.34
N VAL A 125 17.63 31.71 -6.71
CA VAL A 125 17.49 30.92 -7.94
C VAL A 125 16.15 30.17 -7.95
N ILE A 126 15.80 29.41 -6.90
CA ILE A 126 14.53 28.66 -6.87
C ILE A 126 13.31 29.60 -6.91
N SER A 127 13.42 30.84 -6.43
CA SER A 127 12.31 31.80 -6.56
C SER A 127 11.99 32.12 -8.04
N ILE A 128 13.01 32.03 -8.90
CA ILE A 128 12.97 32.31 -10.35
C ILE A 128 12.74 31.05 -11.19
N VAL A 129 13.33 29.91 -10.84
CA VAL A 129 13.22 28.67 -11.63
C VAL A 129 12.20 27.67 -11.06
N GLY A 130 11.82 27.83 -9.80
CA GLY A 130 10.98 26.92 -9.04
C GLY A 130 11.76 25.80 -8.35
N GLN A 131 11.11 25.13 -7.40
CA GLN A 131 11.60 23.91 -6.75
C GLN A 131 10.63 22.77 -7.05
N LYS A 132 11.11 21.71 -7.69
CA LYS A 132 10.33 20.48 -7.86
C LYS A 132 10.27 19.77 -6.50
N ASP A 133 9.10 19.32 -6.12
CA ASP A 133 8.77 18.88 -4.75
C ASP A 133 7.87 17.63 -4.70
N LEU A 134 7.61 17.04 -5.87
CA LEU A 134 6.95 15.73 -6.02
C LEU A 134 7.77 14.83 -6.94
N GLY A 135 8.36 13.77 -6.39
CA GLY A 135 8.96 12.71 -7.18
C GLY A 135 7.88 11.69 -7.57
N VAL A 136 7.85 11.29 -8.84
CA VAL A 136 6.92 10.28 -9.38
C VAL A 136 7.74 9.11 -9.91
N PHE A 137 7.40 7.90 -9.47
CA PHE A 137 8.02 6.64 -9.87
C PHE A 137 7.14 5.95 -10.90
N THR A 138 7.74 5.46 -11.98
CA THR A 138 7.04 4.86 -13.12
C THR A 138 7.64 3.54 -13.54
N ILE A 139 6.80 2.64 -14.03
CA ILE A 139 7.18 1.42 -14.75
C ILE A 139 6.60 1.54 -16.15
N ASP A 140 7.46 1.57 -17.17
CA ASP A 140 7.05 1.78 -18.57
C ASP A 140 6.11 3.00 -18.71
N ASP A 141 6.52 4.13 -18.13
CA ASP A 141 5.77 5.40 -18.06
C ASP A 141 4.45 5.35 -17.26
N ILE A 142 4.08 4.21 -16.66
CA ILE A 142 2.90 4.08 -15.79
C ILE A 142 3.28 4.46 -14.35
N PRO A 143 2.65 5.48 -13.73
CA PRO A 143 2.97 5.90 -12.37
C PRO A 143 2.50 4.86 -11.36
N TYR A 144 3.43 4.34 -10.55
CA TYR A 144 3.13 3.38 -9.48
C TYR A 144 3.48 3.89 -8.08
N GLY A 145 4.20 5.01 -8.00
CA GLY A 145 4.60 5.58 -6.73
C GLY A 145 4.75 7.09 -6.84
N ASN A 146 4.57 7.80 -5.73
CA ASN A 146 5.00 9.19 -5.65
C ASN A 146 5.40 9.57 -4.21
N THR A 147 6.23 10.60 -4.06
CA THR A 147 6.77 10.97 -2.74
C THR A 147 5.70 11.43 -1.75
N SER A 148 4.51 11.88 -2.19
CA SER A 148 3.40 12.14 -1.29
C SER A 148 2.81 10.86 -0.72
N GLN A 149 2.58 9.84 -1.55
CA GLN A 149 2.14 8.52 -1.11
C GLN A 149 3.15 7.89 -0.16
N LEU A 150 4.43 7.88 -0.54
CA LEU A 150 5.51 7.31 0.28
C LEU A 150 5.66 8.03 1.62
N SER A 151 5.46 9.35 1.65
CA SER A 151 5.47 10.12 2.90
C SER A 151 4.34 9.72 3.85
N ILE A 152 3.18 9.31 3.35
CA ILE A 152 2.08 8.82 4.19
C ILE A 152 2.49 7.50 4.84
N TYR A 153 3.17 6.62 4.10
CA TYR A 153 3.68 5.35 4.62
C TYR A 153 4.73 5.53 5.72
N LEU A 154 5.45 6.65 5.67
CA LEU A 154 6.54 6.98 6.58
C LEU A 154 6.18 8.05 7.62
N GLU A 155 4.95 8.57 7.65
CA GLU A 155 4.58 9.74 8.49
C GLU A 155 4.87 9.48 9.98
N GLU A 156 4.70 8.23 10.41
CA GLU A 156 4.85 7.80 11.80
C GLU A 156 6.29 7.40 12.15
N ILE A 157 7.13 7.23 11.13
CA ILE A 157 8.57 6.94 11.25
C ILE A 157 9.36 8.25 11.22
N PHE A 158 8.94 9.21 10.40
CA PHE A 158 9.66 10.45 10.22
C PHE A 158 9.43 11.43 11.36
N VAL A 159 10.49 11.72 12.11
CA VAL A 159 10.51 12.86 13.01
C VAL A 159 10.54 14.11 12.13
N GLN A 160 9.45 14.87 12.15
CA GLN A 160 9.29 16.07 11.30
C GLN A 160 9.66 17.38 12.02
N ASN A 161 10.11 17.32 13.29
CA ASN A 161 10.40 18.50 14.09
C ASN A 161 11.89 18.61 14.44
N ASN A 162 12.42 19.83 14.29
CA ASN A 162 13.69 20.34 14.84
C ASN A 162 15.00 19.75 14.26
N PHE A 163 15.15 19.77 12.94
CA PHE A 163 16.49 19.62 12.34
C PHE A 163 16.90 20.91 11.66
N ASP A 164 18.12 21.35 11.95
CA ASP A 164 18.72 22.54 11.36
C ASP A 164 19.24 22.30 9.93
N THR A 165 19.42 21.03 9.54
CA THR A 165 19.93 20.63 8.22
C THR A 165 19.26 19.37 7.66
N LEU A 166 19.29 19.21 6.33
CA LEU A 166 18.80 17.99 5.65
C LEU A 166 19.61 16.77 6.09
N ASN A 167 20.93 16.92 6.22
CA ASN A 167 21.81 15.84 6.65
C ASN A 167 21.44 15.31 8.04
N ASN A 168 21.13 16.20 9.00
CA ASN A 168 20.71 15.79 10.33
C ASN A 168 19.36 15.07 10.30
N TRP A 169 18.42 15.55 9.48
CA TRP A 169 17.15 14.87 9.25
C TRP A 169 17.38 13.47 8.64
N MET A 170 18.22 13.35 7.62
CA MET A 170 18.51 12.07 6.96
C MET A 170 19.14 11.06 7.91
N LEU A 171 20.15 11.44 8.69
CA LEU A 171 20.84 10.53 9.61
C LEU A 171 19.89 9.96 10.68
N ASN A 172 19.07 10.82 11.30
CA ASN A 172 18.17 10.39 12.36
C ASN A 172 17.06 9.45 11.86
N ASN A 173 16.49 9.77 10.70
CA ASN A 173 15.44 8.96 10.09
C ASN A 173 16.00 7.67 9.46
N ARG A 174 17.23 7.69 8.93
CA ARG A 174 17.91 6.50 8.39
C ARG A 174 18.06 5.41 9.44
N GLU A 175 18.55 5.77 10.62
CA GLU A 175 18.74 4.79 11.70
C GLU A 175 17.40 4.19 12.15
N PHE A 176 16.34 5.01 12.28
CA PHE A 176 15.00 4.51 12.59
C PHE A 176 14.52 3.54 11.52
N LEU A 177 14.64 3.90 10.23
CA LEU A 177 14.23 3.05 9.12
C LEU A 177 14.99 1.72 9.09
N ILE A 178 16.30 1.74 9.34
CA ILE A 178 17.12 0.53 9.40
C ILE A 178 16.65 -0.36 10.55
N GLU A 179 16.44 0.20 11.74
CA GLU A 179 16.00 -0.57 12.89
C GLU A 179 14.60 -1.16 12.68
N TYR A 180 13.65 -0.36 12.17
CA TYR A 180 12.29 -0.82 11.90
C TYR A 180 12.24 -1.90 10.82
N SER A 181 12.91 -1.70 9.69
CA SER A 181 12.97 -2.70 8.62
C SER A 181 13.68 -3.98 9.06
N ARG A 182 14.76 -3.88 9.84
CA ARG A 182 15.46 -5.04 10.42
C ARG A 182 14.56 -5.80 11.41
N THR A 183 13.79 -5.12 12.25
CA THR A 183 12.87 -5.77 13.18
C THR A 183 11.74 -6.48 12.44
N LEU A 184 11.14 -5.85 11.42
CA LEU A 184 10.13 -6.47 10.56
C LEU A 184 10.64 -7.76 9.90
N THR A 185 11.81 -7.69 9.28
CA THR A 185 12.40 -8.82 8.54
C THR A 185 12.88 -9.93 9.49
N THR A 186 13.48 -9.58 10.64
CA THR A 186 13.84 -10.54 11.69
C THR A 186 12.59 -11.27 12.20
N PHE A 187 11.50 -10.54 12.46
CA PHE A 187 10.26 -11.14 12.94
C PHE A 187 9.65 -12.09 11.90
N ILE A 188 9.59 -11.69 10.63
CA ILE A 188 9.15 -12.60 9.55
C ILE A 188 10.04 -13.84 9.50
N ASN A 189 11.36 -13.66 9.53
CA ASN A 189 12.29 -14.78 9.49
C ASN A 189 12.10 -15.73 10.68
N SER A 190 11.93 -15.22 11.91
CA SER A 190 11.74 -16.06 13.08
C SER A 190 10.49 -16.92 12.99
N ILE A 191 9.40 -16.41 12.40
CA ILE A 191 8.19 -17.19 12.14
C ILE A 191 8.49 -18.30 11.14
N THR A 192 9.14 -17.94 10.04
CA THR A 192 9.26 -18.82 8.87
C THR A 192 10.28 -19.95 9.07
N ILE A 193 11.30 -19.76 9.92
CA ILE A 193 12.36 -20.75 10.20
C ILE A 193 11.78 -22.09 10.65
N GLU A 194 10.75 -22.07 11.50
CA GLU A 194 10.09 -23.28 11.99
C GLU A 194 9.34 -24.06 10.90
N PHE A 195 9.14 -23.46 9.74
CA PHE A 195 8.38 -24.03 8.62
C PHE A 195 9.21 -24.22 7.35
N GLU A 196 10.52 -24.01 7.38
CA GLU A 196 11.39 -24.10 6.20
C GLU A 196 11.40 -25.49 5.55
N GLU A 197 11.22 -26.57 6.33
CA GLU A 197 11.09 -27.93 5.79
C GLU A 197 9.85 -28.11 4.90
N LYS A 198 8.79 -27.33 5.15
CA LYS A 198 7.52 -27.39 4.41
C LYS A 198 7.41 -26.30 3.35
N PHE A 199 8.11 -25.20 3.54
CA PHE A 199 8.07 -24.02 2.68
C PHE A 199 9.49 -23.49 2.49
N SER A 200 10.18 -23.95 1.46
CA SER A 200 11.50 -23.44 1.11
C SER A 200 11.38 -22.22 0.18
N ILE A 201 12.25 -21.22 0.38
CA ILE A 201 12.50 -20.19 -0.62
C ILE A 201 13.03 -20.86 -1.88
N ASP A 202 12.55 -20.45 -3.04
CA ASP A 202 13.13 -20.81 -4.33
C ASP A 202 14.24 -19.79 -4.68
N PRO A 203 15.52 -20.17 -4.62
CA PRO A 203 16.63 -19.27 -4.92
C PRO A 203 16.77 -18.96 -6.42
N THR A 204 16.06 -19.70 -7.28
CA THR A 204 16.10 -19.49 -8.74
C THR A 204 15.17 -18.38 -9.20
N LEU A 205 14.12 -18.08 -8.42
CA LEU A 205 13.25 -16.94 -8.67
C LEU A 205 14.04 -15.64 -8.42
N LYS A 206 14.11 -14.82 -9.46
CA LYS A 206 14.72 -13.49 -9.42
C LYS A 206 13.65 -12.45 -9.66
N ILE A 207 13.91 -11.20 -9.27
CA ILE A 207 13.08 -10.12 -9.80
C ILE A 207 13.39 -9.95 -11.29
N ASN A 208 12.40 -9.51 -12.05
CA ASN A 208 12.58 -9.14 -13.45
C ASN A 208 12.45 -7.62 -13.57
N VAL A 209 13.49 -6.87 -13.23
CA VAL A 209 13.46 -5.40 -13.36
C VAL A 209 14.04 -4.96 -14.69
N THR A 210 15.10 -5.62 -15.18
CA THR A 210 15.76 -5.29 -16.45
C THR A 210 14.85 -5.31 -17.68
N SER A 211 13.75 -6.06 -17.65
CA SER A 211 12.76 -6.08 -18.74
C SER A 211 11.85 -4.85 -18.76
N TYR A 212 11.83 -4.04 -17.70
CA TYR A 212 10.93 -2.88 -17.57
C TYR A 212 11.72 -1.59 -17.36
N LYS A 213 11.16 -0.47 -17.84
CA LYS A 213 11.75 0.85 -17.62
C LYS A 213 11.27 1.42 -16.30
N LEU A 214 11.92 1.02 -15.21
CA LEU A 214 11.79 1.75 -13.95
C LEU A 214 12.47 3.12 -14.11
N SER A 215 11.75 4.18 -13.75
CA SER A 215 12.30 5.53 -13.75
C SER A 215 11.61 6.42 -12.72
N HIS A 216 12.25 7.52 -12.37
CA HIS A 216 11.66 8.55 -11.54
C HIS A 216 11.79 9.93 -12.19
N MET A 217 10.78 10.78 -11.96
CA MET A 217 10.74 12.14 -12.46
C MET A 217 10.28 13.11 -11.38
N ASP A 218 11.04 14.19 -11.20
CA ASP A 218 10.66 15.28 -10.31
C ASP A 218 9.75 16.28 -11.01
N LYS A 219 8.68 16.67 -10.31
CA LYS A 219 7.59 17.51 -10.81
C LYS A 219 7.25 18.61 -9.80
N PHE A 220 6.58 19.66 -10.30
CA PHE A 220 6.08 20.76 -9.47
C PHE A 220 4.70 20.43 -8.92
N LEU A 221 4.53 20.59 -7.61
CA LEU A 221 3.27 20.42 -6.90
C LEU A 221 2.86 21.71 -6.18
N MET A 222 3.72 22.26 -5.31
CA MET A 222 3.38 23.46 -4.51
C MET A 222 3.80 24.78 -5.16
N ASP A 223 4.51 24.74 -6.29
CA ASP A 223 4.87 25.96 -7.03
C ASP A 223 3.66 26.52 -7.80
N THR A 224 3.24 27.74 -7.47
CA THR A 224 2.09 28.41 -8.07
C THR A 224 2.42 29.17 -9.35
N LYS A 225 3.70 29.40 -9.65
CA LYS A 225 4.16 30.14 -10.85
C LYS A 225 4.42 29.21 -12.04
N ARG A 226 4.66 27.92 -11.79
CA ARG A 226 4.93 26.91 -12.82
C ARG A 226 3.77 25.92 -12.90
N ARG A 227 3.68 25.24 -14.04
CA ARG A 227 2.60 24.30 -14.31
C ARG A 227 2.74 23.06 -13.42
N ASN A 228 1.69 22.75 -12.66
CA ASN A 228 1.57 21.52 -11.89
C ASN A 228 1.39 20.30 -12.82
N ILE A 229 1.81 19.12 -12.36
CA ILE A 229 1.55 17.85 -13.06
C ILE A 229 0.08 17.42 -12.98
N LEU A 230 -0.62 17.82 -11.92
CA LEU A 230 -2.03 17.56 -11.70
C LEU A 230 -2.83 18.77 -12.22
N LEU A 231 -3.58 18.57 -13.30
CA LEU A 231 -4.21 19.62 -14.10
C LEU A 231 -5.74 19.50 -14.16
N GLY A 232 -6.32 18.73 -13.25
CA GLY A 232 -7.75 18.61 -13.06
C GLY A 232 -8.40 19.90 -12.57
N GLU A 233 -9.72 19.96 -12.67
CA GLU A 233 -10.53 21.12 -12.26
C GLU A 233 -10.81 21.16 -10.74
N VAL A 234 -10.51 20.07 -10.03
CA VAL A 234 -10.74 19.94 -8.59
C VAL A 234 -9.53 20.44 -7.79
N SER A 235 -9.68 20.65 -6.48
CA SER A 235 -8.58 21.18 -5.66
C SER A 235 -7.35 20.26 -5.67
N LEU A 236 -6.17 20.83 -5.47
CA LEU A 236 -4.91 20.08 -5.55
C LEU A 236 -4.86 18.87 -4.61
N GLU A 237 -5.43 18.99 -3.41
CA GLU A 237 -5.46 17.94 -2.41
C GLU A 237 -6.33 16.76 -2.84
N VAL A 238 -7.43 17.05 -3.54
CA VAL A 238 -8.26 16.02 -4.16
C VAL A 238 -7.46 15.27 -5.21
N GLN A 239 -6.83 16.03 -6.12
CA GLN A 239 -6.05 15.43 -7.21
C GLN A 239 -4.90 14.59 -6.67
N LEU A 240 -4.18 15.09 -5.65
CA LEU A 240 -3.08 14.38 -5.01
C LEU A 240 -3.54 13.13 -4.28
N GLN A 241 -4.70 13.18 -3.60
CA GLN A 241 -5.27 11.99 -2.97
C GLN A 241 -5.63 10.91 -3.99
N LEU A 242 -6.28 11.29 -5.09
CA LEU A 242 -6.62 10.36 -6.17
C LEU A 242 -5.36 9.83 -6.86
N PHE A 243 -4.35 10.67 -7.07
CA PHE A 243 -3.07 10.26 -7.66
C PHE A 243 -2.32 9.26 -6.77
N ASN A 244 -2.36 9.42 -5.44
CA ASN A 244 -1.80 8.43 -4.52
C ASN A 244 -2.52 7.07 -4.63
N VAL A 245 -3.84 7.07 -4.83
CA VAL A 245 -4.63 5.85 -5.05
C VAL A 245 -4.29 5.19 -6.39
N LEU A 246 -4.18 5.97 -7.47
CA LEU A 246 -3.74 5.48 -8.78
C LEU A 246 -2.38 4.78 -8.69
N CYS A 247 -1.40 5.45 -8.06
CA CYS A 247 -0.07 4.90 -7.82
C CYS A 247 -0.16 3.58 -7.03
N GLN A 248 -0.91 3.53 -5.92
CA GLN A 248 -1.08 2.31 -5.14
C GLN A 248 -1.70 1.16 -5.94
N ASN A 249 -2.70 1.45 -6.77
CA ASN A 249 -3.33 0.45 -7.62
C ASN A 249 -2.33 -0.10 -8.65
N ASN A 250 -1.56 0.78 -9.30
CA ASN A 250 -0.57 0.37 -10.29
C ASN A 250 0.60 -0.39 -9.64
N PHE A 251 1.00 -0.04 -8.42
CA PHE A 251 1.99 -0.80 -7.67
C PHE A 251 1.54 -2.26 -7.45
N ILE A 252 0.30 -2.47 -7.00
CA ILE A 252 -0.21 -3.82 -6.70
C ILE A 252 -0.62 -4.60 -7.94
N ASN A 253 -1.22 -3.96 -8.95
CA ASN A 253 -1.79 -4.64 -10.11
C ASN A 253 -0.83 -4.76 -11.29
N ILE A 254 0.21 -3.94 -11.35
CA ILE A 254 1.17 -3.93 -12.46
C ILE A 254 2.56 -4.26 -11.92
N LEU A 255 3.14 -3.40 -11.07
CA LEU A 255 4.53 -3.57 -10.65
C LEU A 255 4.76 -4.93 -9.96
N VAL A 256 3.99 -5.25 -8.91
CA VAL A 256 4.19 -6.49 -8.13
C VAL A 256 4.08 -7.76 -9.00
N PRO A 257 3.03 -7.93 -9.84
CA PRO A 257 2.92 -9.06 -10.75
C PRO A 257 4.07 -9.20 -11.75
N GLU A 258 4.53 -8.08 -12.29
CA GLU A 258 5.56 -8.06 -13.33
C GLU A 258 6.96 -8.38 -12.76
N ILE A 259 7.29 -7.89 -11.56
CA ILE A 259 8.65 -8.02 -11.01
C ILE A 259 8.82 -9.12 -9.96
N PHE A 260 7.75 -9.58 -9.27
CA PHE A 260 7.87 -10.55 -8.18
C PHE A 260 7.17 -11.88 -8.44
N MET A 261 5.83 -11.85 -8.47
CA MET A 261 5.00 -13.04 -8.53
C MET A 261 3.71 -12.74 -9.30
N LYS A 262 3.40 -13.56 -10.31
CA LYS A 262 2.17 -13.38 -11.10
C LYS A 262 0.90 -13.83 -10.37
N THR A 263 1.04 -14.69 -9.36
CA THR A 263 -0.06 -15.31 -8.62
C THR A 263 0.36 -15.56 -7.17
N GLY A 264 -0.59 -15.53 -6.24
CA GLY A 264 -0.34 -15.85 -4.83
C GLY A 264 -1.47 -15.35 -3.93
N GLY A 265 -1.68 -15.99 -2.77
CA GLY A 265 -2.72 -15.58 -1.83
C GLY A 265 -2.56 -14.12 -1.40
N LEU A 266 -1.32 -13.70 -1.15
CA LEU A 266 -0.96 -12.36 -0.72
C LEU A 266 -1.29 -11.34 -1.82
N LEU A 267 -0.88 -11.61 -3.06
CA LEU A 267 -1.16 -10.72 -4.20
C LEU A 267 -2.66 -10.47 -4.33
N TYR A 268 -3.46 -11.53 -4.33
CA TYR A 268 -4.92 -11.38 -4.48
C TYR A 268 -5.54 -10.67 -3.28
N ARG A 269 -5.06 -10.91 -2.06
CA ARG A 269 -5.49 -10.15 -0.88
C ARG A 269 -5.16 -8.66 -1.03
N LEU A 270 -3.96 -8.33 -1.49
CA LEU A 270 -3.53 -6.95 -1.72
C LEU A 270 -4.41 -6.26 -2.77
N LYS A 271 -4.74 -6.95 -3.89
CA LYS A 271 -5.68 -6.45 -4.90
C LYS A 271 -7.03 -6.08 -4.29
N LEU A 272 -7.59 -6.94 -3.43
CA LEU A 272 -8.86 -6.65 -2.74
C LEU A 272 -8.74 -5.49 -1.76
N GLN A 273 -7.63 -5.39 -1.03
CA GLN A 273 -7.40 -4.28 -0.11
C GLN A 273 -7.30 -2.94 -0.85
N THR A 274 -6.54 -2.86 -1.94
CA THR A 274 -6.39 -1.64 -2.75
C THR A 274 -7.68 -1.28 -3.47
N TYR A 275 -8.42 -2.25 -3.99
CA TYR A 275 -9.76 -2.05 -4.54
C TYR A 275 -10.70 -1.40 -3.50
N LEU A 276 -10.77 -1.96 -2.28
CA LEU A 276 -11.62 -1.41 -1.22
C LEU A 276 -11.19 -0.01 -0.78
N VAL A 277 -9.88 0.28 -0.73
CA VAL A 277 -9.35 1.63 -0.46
C VAL A 277 -9.75 2.60 -1.59
N SER A 278 -9.64 2.17 -2.84
CA SER A 278 -9.98 2.95 -4.03
C SER A 278 -11.45 3.34 -4.06
N VAL A 279 -12.36 2.36 -3.91
CA VAL A 279 -13.81 2.62 -3.89
C VAL A 279 -14.18 3.55 -2.74
N ASN A 280 -13.61 3.36 -1.54
CA ASN A 280 -13.89 4.25 -0.41
C ASN A 280 -13.44 5.69 -0.68
N THR A 281 -12.31 5.87 -1.39
CA THR A 281 -11.80 7.18 -1.76
C THR A 281 -12.69 7.85 -2.81
N ILE A 282 -13.01 7.13 -3.89
CA ILE A 282 -13.90 7.63 -4.95
C ILE A 282 -15.30 7.94 -4.39
N LYS A 283 -15.87 7.09 -3.54
CA LYS A 283 -17.16 7.35 -2.88
C LYS A 283 -17.15 8.64 -2.07
N LYS A 284 -16.06 8.92 -1.34
CA LYS A 284 -15.92 10.17 -0.57
C LYS A 284 -15.77 11.39 -1.47
N PHE A 285 -15.03 11.24 -2.57
CA PHE A 285 -14.91 12.26 -3.59
C PHE A 285 -16.27 12.58 -4.22
N TYR A 286 -16.97 11.56 -4.72
CA TYR A 286 -18.29 11.69 -5.35
C TYR A 286 -19.29 12.41 -4.47
N LYS A 287 -19.42 12.00 -3.20
CA LYS A 287 -20.32 12.66 -2.23
C LYS A 287 -20.07 14.16 -2.03
N LYS A 288 -18.85 14.64 -2.28
CA LYS A 288 -18.48 16.03 -2.05
C LYS A 288 -18.39 16.85 -3.34
N PHE A 289 -18.08 16.21 -4.46
CA PHE A 289 -17.71 16.87 -5.71
C PHE A 289 -18.55 16.41 -6.91
N SER A 290 -19.66 15.69 -6.72
CA SER A 290 -20.55 15.22 -7.80
C SER A 290 -20.94 16.33 -8.78
N LYS A 291 -21.19 17.54 -8.29
CA LYS A 291 -21.55 18.71 -9.12
C LYS A 291 -20.47 19.13 -10.13
N LEU A 292 -19.22 18.72 -9.94
CA LEU A 292 -18.10 19.01 -10.83
C LEU A 292 -17.88 17.91 -11.86
N LEU A 293 -18.66 16.82 -11.81
CA LEU A 293 -18.51 15.68 -12.71
C LEU A 293 -19.46 15.80 -13.88
N ASN A 294 -19.01 15.30 -15.04
CA ASN A 294 -19.93 15.06 -16.13
C ASN A 294 -20.82 13.84 -15.83
N PRO A 295 -22.03 13.75 -16.42
CA PRO A 295 -22.98 12.67 -16.11
C PRO A 295 -22.45 11.26 -16.39
N CYS A 296 -21.54 11.10 -17.36
CA CYS A 296 -20.94 9.80 -17.67
C CYS A 296 -20.00 9.31 -16.55
N LEU A 297 -19.17 10.19 -16.00
CA LEU A 297 -18.31 9.88 -14.87
C LEU A 297 -19.13 9.59 -13.60
N GLU A 298 -20.18 10.36 -13.36
CA GLU A 298 -21.11 10.15 -12.25
C GLU A 298 -21.71 8.74 -12.28
N LYS A 299 -22.30 8.34 -13.42
CA LYS A 299 -22.86 7.00 -13.60
C LYS A 299 -21.83 5.89 -13.36
N ASN A 300 -20.63 6.03 -13.92
CA ASN A 300 -19.59 5.01 -13.72
C ASN A 300 -19.16 4.88 -12.24
N ILE A 301 -19.11 5.99 -11.51
CA ILE A 301 -18.79 5.96 -10.07
C ILE A 301 -19.92 5.30 -9.28
N GLU A 302 -21.18 5.56 -9.61
CA GLU A 302 -22.33 4.91 -8.97
C GLU A 302 -22.29 3.39 -9.19
N GLU A 303 -22.05 2.93 -10.42
CA GLU A 303 -21.90 1.51 -10.75
C GLU A 303 -20.79 0.84 -9.93
N ILE A 304 -19.63 1.49 -9.79
CA ILE A 304 -18.51 0.99 -8.97
C ILE A 304 -18.90 0.88 -7.48
N ILE A 305 -19.61 1.87 -6.96
CA ILE A 305 -20.06 1.88 -5.56
C ILE A 305 -21.07 0.76 -5.32
N GLU A 306 -22.03 0.59 -6.23
CA GLU A 306 -23.05 -0.47 -6.19
C GLU A 306 -22.41 -1.86 -6.25
N CYS A 307 -21.45 -2.07 -7.16
CA CYS A 307 -20.70 -3.31 -7.27
C CYS A 307 -20.02 -3.68 -5.94
N LYS A 308 -19.29 -2.74 -5.35
CA LYS A 308 -18.65 -2.92 -4.03
C LYS A 308 -19.67 -3.17 -2.91
N GLU A 309 -20.83 -2.52 -2.94
CA GLU A 309 -21.87 -2.73 -1.92
C GLU A 309 -22.48 -4.12 -2.04
N LYS A 310 -22.83 -4.56 -3.25
CA LYS A 310 -23.34 -5.92 -3.51
C LYS A 310 -22.39 -7.01 -2.99
N LEU A 311 -21.08 -6.82 -3.17
CA LEU A 311 -20.09 -7.84 -2.80
C LEU A 311 -19.68 -7.81 -1.31
N PHE A 312 -19.65 -6.63 -0.68
CA PHE A 312 -19.00 -6.46 0.64
C PHE A 312 -19.88 -5.82 1.73
N LEU A 313 -21.06 -5.28 1.41
CA LEU A 313 -21.90 -4.62 2.41
C LEU A 313 -22.50 -5.65 3.39
N GLU A 314 -23.11 -6.70 2.84
CA GLU A 314 -23.70 -7.78 3.63
C GLU A 314 -22.62 -8.77 4.13
N ASN A 315 -21.51 -8.88 3.39
CA ASN A 315 -20.42 -9.79 3.72
C ASN A 315 -19.30 -9.12 4.54
N THR A 316 -19.67 -8.63 5.73
CA THR A 316 -18.71 -8.01 6.66
C THR A 316 -17.61 -8.96 7.13
N GLN A 317 -17.90 -10.27 7.20
CA GLN A 317 -16.96 -11.30 7.58
C GLN A 317 -15.84 -11.45 6.55
N PHE A 318 -16.17 -11.48 5.25
CA PHE A 318 -15.16 -11.52 4.20
C PHE A 318 -14.25 -10.29 4.22
N ARG A 319 -14.84 -9.09 4.34
CA ARG A 319 -14.07 -7.85 4.50
C ARG A 319 -13.14 -7.92 5.71
N ASN A 320 -13.62 -8.40 6.85
CA ASN A 320 -12.79 -8.56 8.05
C ASN A 320 -11.65 -9.56 7.81
N ASN A 321 -11.91 -10.66 7.10
CA ASN A 321 -10.86 -11.60 6.72
C ASN A 321 -9.78 -10.93 5.87
N ILE A 322 -10.18 -10.18 4.83
CA ILE A 322 -9.27 -9.48 3.92
C ILE A 322 -8.24 -8.64 4.68
N PHE A 323 -8.65 -7.96 5.76
CA PHE A 323 -7.75 -7.09 6.53
C PHE A 323 -7.12 -7.76 7.76
N HIS A 324 -7.73 -8.78 8.38
CA HIS A 324 -7.36 -9.26 9.72
C HIS A 324 -7.16 -10.78 9.86
N TYR A 325 -7.18 -11.56 8.76
CA TYR A 325 -6.96 -13.02 8.81
C TYR A 325 -7.87 -13.75 9.83
N SER A 326 -9.13 -13.31 9.89
CA SER A 326 -10.16 -13.89 10.75
C SER A 326 -11.21 -14.57 9.87
N LEU A 327 -11.21 -15.90 9.83
CA LEU A 327 -12.27 -16.68 9.15
C LEU A 327 -13.41 -16.98 10.12
N THR A 328 -14.61 -16.57 9.74
CA THR A 328 -15.85 -16.81 10.50
C THR A 328 -17.04 -17.00 9.56
N GLY A 329 -18.07 -17.72 10.00
CA GLY A 329 -19.34 -17.85 9.27
C GLY A 329 -19.31 -18.70 8.01
N ILE A 330 -18.26 -19.52 7.81
CA ILE A 330 -18.14 -20.47 6.69
C ILE A 330 -17.83 -21.89 7.18
N SER A 331 -18.01 -22.88 6.31
CA SER A 331 -17.70 -24.28 6.62
C SER A 331 -16.23 -24.58 6.36
N SER A 332 -15.51 -25.15 7.34
CA SER A 332 -14.13 -25.62 7.15
C SER A 332 -14.00 -26.71 6.08
N LYS A 333 -15.10 -27.38 5.69
CA LYS A 333 -15.09 -28.38 4.61
C LYS A 333 -14.82 -27.77 3.23
N ASN A 334 -15.07 -26.47 3.06
CA ASN A 334 -14.89 -25.78 1.78
C ASN A 334 -13.40 -25.66 1.37
N PHE A 335 -12.47 -25.94 2.28
CA PHE A 335 -11.03 -25.81 2.06
C PHE A 335 -10.35 -27.11 1.62
N LEU A 336 -11.10 -28.22 1.54
CA LEU A 336 -10.55 -29.51 1.11
C LEU A 336 -10.17 -29.45 -0.38
N GLY A 337 -8.92 -29.79 -0.70
CA GLY A 337 -8.44 -29.91 -2.10
C GLY A 337 -7.84 -28.65 -2.73
N TYR A 338 -7.80 -27.51 -2.02
CA TYR A 338 -7.17 -26.29 -2.54
C TYR A 338 -5.67 -26.24 -2.27
N LYS A 339 -4.89 -25.95 -3.32
CA LYS A 339 -3.45 -25.65 -3.21
C LYS A 339 -3.21 -24.30 -2.50
N TYR A 340 -4.05 -23.31 -2.78
CA TYR A 340 -4.01 -21.98 -2.18
C TYR A 340 -5.28 -21.74 -1.37
N TYR A 341 -5.16 -21.66 -0.05
CA TYR A 341 -6.33 -21.54 0.82
C TYR A 341 -7.09 -20.23 0.63
N PHE A 342 -6.42 -19.16 0.20
CA PHE A 342 -7.08 -17.88 -0.06
C PHE A 342 -8.13 -17.97 -1.18
N ARG A 343 -7.93 -18.85 -2.17
CA ARG A 343 -8.94 -19.14 -3.21
C ARG A 343 -10.24 -19.64 -2.60
N ALA A 344 -10.13 -20.64 -1.70
CA ALA A 344 -11.27 -21.19 -0.98
C ALA A 344 -11.94 -20.17 -0.06
N VAL A 345 -11.18 -19.22 0.51
CA VAL A 345 -11.75 -18.10 1.29
C VAL A 345 -12.70 -17.31 0.42
N VAL A 346 -12.24 -16.84 -0.74
CA VAL A 346 -13.03 -16.06 -1.68
C VAL A 346 -14.28 -16.84 -2.07
N GLU A 347 -14.14 -18.04 -2.63
CA GLU A 347 -15.27 -18.85 -3.11
C GLU A 347 -16.25 -19.28 -1.98
N SER A 348 -15.81 -19.27 -0.71
CA SER A 348 -16.70 -19.51 0.44
C SER A 348 -17.54 -18.29 0.83
N TYR A 349 -17.11 -17.10 0.45
CA TYR A 349 -17.76 -15.84 0.80
C TYR A 349 -18.49 -15.21 -0.39
N VAL A 350 -17.99 -15.40 -1.60
CA VAL A 350 -18.64 -14.93 -2.82
C VAL A 350 -19.20 -16.15 -3.54
N GLU A 351 -20.50 -16.15 -3.86
CA GLU A 351 -21.19 -17.23 -4.57
C GLU A 351 -20.81 -17.27 -6.06
N MET A 352 -19.52 -17.16 -6.38
CA MET A 352 -18.95 -17.18 -7.72
C MET A 352 -17.55 -17.79 -7.70
N SER A 353 -17.08 -18.21 -8.88
CA SER A 353 -15.73 -18.76 -9.00
C SER A 353 -14.68 -17.71 -8.65
N PHE A 354 -13.54 -18.14 -8.11
CA PHE A 354 -12.44 -17.25 -7.80
C PHE A 354 -11.94 -16.48 -9.03
N ASP A 355 -11.82 -17.15 -10.16
CA ASP A 355 -11.26 -16.56 -11.37
C ASP A 355 -12.21 -15.48 -11.92
N ASP A 356 -13.52 -15.70 -11.90
CA ASP A 356 -14.52 -14.69 -12.27
C ASP A 356 -14.51 -13.50 -11.31
N PHE A 357 -14.39 -13.78 -10.00
CA PHE A 357 -14.32 -12.72 -8.98
C PHE A 357 -13.09 -11.84 -9.14
N ILE A 358 -11.89 -12.44 -9.28
CA ILE A 358 -10.66 -11.67 -9.45
C ILE A 358 -10.68 -10.89 -10.77
N LYS A 359 -11.18 -11.48 -11.86
CA LYS A 359 -11.35 -10.77 -13.12
C LYS A 359 -12.26 -9.55 -12.96
N MET A 360 -13.38 -9.69 -12.26
CA MET A 360 -14.27 -8.56 -11.95
C MET A 360 -13.55 -7.48 -11.13
N ILE A 361 -12.77 -7.86 -10.12
CA ILE A 361 -12.01 -6.91 -9.30
C ILE A 361 -10.96 -6.16 -10.12
N ASP A 362 -10.28 -6.85 -11.05
CA ASP A 362 -9.31 -6.25 -11.96
C ASP A 362 -10.00 -5.25 -12.90
N GLU A 363 -11.11 -5.64 -13.55
CA GLU A 363 -11.91 -4.77 -14.42
C GLU A 363 -12.45 -3.53 -13.67
N GLU A 364 -12.95 -3.69 -12.45
CA GLU A 364 -13.41 -2.56 -11.64
C GLU A 364 -12.26 -1.65 -11.22
N THR A 365 -11.08 -2.20 -10.92
CA THR A 365 -9.89 -1.40 -10.59
C THR A 365 -9.40 -0.60 -11.80
N GLU A 366 -9.43 -1.18 -13.00
CA GLU A 366 -9.13 -0.47 -14.25
C GLU A 366 -10.11 0.69 -14.50
N LYS A 367 -11.42 0.47 -14.30
CA LYS A 367 -12.43 1.54 -14.40
C LYS A 367 -12.16 2.68 -13.41
N ILE A 368 -11.83 2.34 -12.15
CA ILE A 368 -11.44 3.30 -11.12
C ILE A 368 -10.23 4.12 -11.58
N ASN A 369 -9.18 3.46 -12.06
CA ASN A 369 -7.96 4.14 -12.54
C ASN A 369 -8.27 5.09 -13.69
N ALA A 370 -9.04 4.66 -14.69
CA ALA A 370 -9.44 5.50 -15.82
C ALA A 370 -10.28 6.72 -15.40
N ILE A 371 -11.14 6.58 -14.38
CA ILE A 371 -11.89 7.70 -13.79
C ILE A 371 -10.93 8.66 -13.09
N ILE A 372 -10.01 8.15 -12.28
CA ILE A 372 -9.01 8.95 -11.57
C ILE A 372 -8.17 9.76 -12.57
N GLU A 373 -7.63 9.11 -13.61
CA GLU A 373 -6.82 9.75 -14.64
C GLU A 373 -7.57 10.91 -15.32
N LYS A 374 -8.85 10.72 -15.64
CA LYS A 374 -9.70 11.79 -16.20
C LYS A 374 -9.90 12.95 -15.23
N ILE A 375 -10.07 12.68 -13.93
CA ILE A 375 -10.28 13.71 -12.92
C ILE A 375 -8.99 14.51 -12.66
N ILE A 376 -7.85 13.84 -12.56
CA ILE A 376 -6.57 14.48 -12.21
C ILE A 376 -5.84 15.07 -13.42
N ASN A 377 -6.14 14.59 -14.63
CA ASN A 377 -5.53 15.05 -15.89
C ASN A 377 -3.98 15.08 -15.80
N PHE A 378 -3.41 13.93 -15.46
CA PHE A 378 -1.98 13.74 -15.22
C PHE A 378 -1.15 13.94 -16.50
N ARG A 379 0.04 14.58 -16.40
CA ARG A 379 0.94 14.87 -17.54
C ARG A 379 2.44 14.62 -17.33
#